data_AF-A0A5C1QNT0-F1
#
_entry.id   AF-A0A5C1QNT0-F1
#
_cell.length_a   1.000
_cell.length_b   1.000
_cell.length_c   1.000
_cell.angle_alpha   90.00
_cell.angle_beta   90.00
_cell.angle_gamma   90.00
#
_symmetry.space_group_name_H-M   'P 1'
#
loop_
_entity.id
_entity.type
_entity.pdbx_description
1 polymer ?
#
loop_
_entity_poly.entity_id
_entity_poly.type
_entity_poly.pdbx_seq_one_letter_code
_entity_poly.pdbx_strand_id
1 'polypeptide(L)'
;MPYCSRCGVEVYENAEKCPLCQSPIQKFVSDPTPGRPFPQDELASPRPPRMNKKERIHLASVLTGFGLLIPILITLSVDLNLNGTLTWSYYPSIILAAILLIVLTSLYVTKYPGRLIWIIFLIIWGTIFLLSAFTNLSDLAWSTGFPIVFFAAICSHLTVIISSKSKRKGANVAAFIIIAIGLFCFLSDLQLSFRLKGKMAPGWSFIVLAATQPVALILLYLHYRKDKGSKLKKYFHI
;
A
#
# COMPACT_ATOMS: atom_id res chain seq x y z
N MET A 1 -17.16 18.14 48.72
CA MET A 1 -18.55 17.59 48.64
C MET A 1 -18.55 16.16 48.08
N PRO A 2 -18.74 15.14 48.95
CA PRO A 2 -18.80 13.73 48.55
C PRO A 2 -20.17 13.35 47.96
N TYR A 3 -20.16 12.39 47.03
CA TYR A 3 -21.37 11.79 46.44
C TYR A 3 -21.52 10.34 46.91
N CYS A 4 -22.75 9.87 47.06
CA CYS A 4 -23.00 8.46 47.31
C CYS A 4 -22.76 7.63 46.04
N SER A 5 -21.81 6.69 46.06
CA SER A 5 -21.53 5.80 44.91
C SER A 5 -22.68 4.87 44.54
N ARG A 6 -23.66 4.67 45.45
CA ARG A 6 -24.79 3.76 45.23
C ARG A 6 -26.03 4.45 44.65
N CYS A 7 -26.34 5.67 45.10
CA CYS A 7 -27.55 6.39 44.66
C CYS A 7 -27.27 7.74 43.97
N GLY A 8 -26.00 8.16 43.88
CA GLY A 8 -25.57 9.37 43.15
C GLY A 8 -25.91 10.70 43.81
N VAL A 9 -26.51 10.70 45.01
CA VAL A 9 -26.92 11.93 45.70
C VAL A 9 -25.73 12.58 46.41
N GLU A 10 -25.69 13.91 46.31
CA GLU A 10 -24.77 14.78 47.04
C GLU A 10 -25.05 14.72 48.54
N VAL A 11 -24.01 14.52 49.33
CA VAL A 11 -24.13 14.46 50.79
C VAL A 11 -23.18 15.46 51.44
N TYR A 12 -23.58 15.96 52.61
CA TYR A 12 -22.76 16.83 53.43
C TYR A 12 -21.40 16.20 53.76
N GLU A 13 -20.36 17.02 53.88
CA GLU A 13 -18.96 16.57 53.95
C GLU A 13 -18.65 15.67 55.16
N ASN A 14 -19.42 15.79 56.25
CA ASN A 14 -19.25 15.02 57.48
C ASN A 14 -20.26 13.87 57.64
N ALA A 15 -21.06 13.56 56.62
CA ALA A 15 -22.04 12.48 56.71
C ALA A 15 -21.36 11.10 56.59
N GLU A 16 -21.57 10.23 57.57
CA GLU A 16 -21.01 8.87 57.55
C GLU A 16 -21.87 7.88 56.75
N LYS A 17 -23.18 8.15 56.66
CA LYS A 17 -24.16 7.33 55.94
C LYS A 17 -25.01 8.19 55.03
N CYS A 18 -25.36 7.64 53.87
CA CYS A 18 -26.28 8.30 52.94
C CYS A 18 -27.70 8.34 53.53
N PRO A 19 -28.37 9.51 53.59
CA PRO A 19 -29.72 9.63 54.17
C PRO A 19 -30.80 8.89 53.37
N LEU A 20 -30.58 8.64 52.07
CA LEU A 20 -31.57 8.01 51.20
C LEU A 20 -31.47 6.48 51.15
N CYS A 21 -30.26 5.95 50.98
CA CYS A 21 -30.03 4.51 50.80
C CYS A 21 -29.28 3.85 51.95
N GLN A 22 -28.95 4.61 53.00
CA GLN A 22 -28.23 4.18 54.22
C GLN A 22 -26.86 3.54 54.00
N SER A 23 -26.31 3.57 52.78
CA SER A 23 -24.97 3.05 52.51
C SER A 23 -23.90 3.91 53.19
N PRO A 24 -22.81 3.30 53.71
CA PRO A 24 -21.68 4.05 54.24
C PRO A 24 -21.03 4.89 53.13
N ILE A 25 -20.69 6.14 53.44
CA ILE A 25 -20.04 7.04 52.47
C ILE A 25 -18.55 6.72 52.44
N GLN A 26 -18.04 6.51 51.22
CA GLN A 26 -16.62 6.27 51.00
C GLN A 26 -15.84 7.56 51.34
N LYS A 27 -15.03 7.51 52.39
CA LYS A 27 -14.08 8.60 52.71
C LYS A 27 -12.88 8.42 51.77
N PHE A 28 -12.78 9.24 50.74
CA PHE A 28 -11.56 9.32 49.95
C PHE A 28 -10.46 9.85 50.87
N VAL A 29 -9.49 8.99 51.22
CA VAL A 29 -8.30 9.44 51.93
C VAL A 29 -7.62 10.44 51.00
N SER A 30 -7.55 11.69 51.44
CA SER A 30 -6.77 12.71 50.75
C SER A 30 -5.34 12.19 50.64
N ASP A 31 -4.81 12.15 49.42
CA ASP A 31 -3.43 11.76 49.17
C ASP A 31 -2.50 12.49 50.14
N PRO A 32 -1.65 11.80 50.93
CA PRO A 32 -0.80 12.43 51.94
C PRO A 32 0.24 13.40 51.34
N THR A 33 0.38 13.42 50.01
CA THR A 33 1.21 14.35 49.24
C THR A 33 0.38 15.04 48.14
N PRO A 34 -0.23 16.21 48.43
CA PRO A 34 -0.89 17.00 47.40
C PRO A 34 0.15 17.47 46.37
N GLY A 35 -0.07 17.17 45.09
CA GLY A 35 0.80 17.58 43.98
C GLY A 35 1.68 16.49 43.38
N ARG A 36 1.54 15.22 43.78
CA ARG A 36 2.16 14.13 43.01
C ARG A 36 1.59 14.13 41.58
N PRO A 37 2.44 14.12 40.53
CA PRO A 37 1.96 13.94 39.17
C PRO A 37 1.15 12.65 39.09
N PHE A 38 -0.01 12.71 38.42
CA PHE A 38 -0.80 11.52 38.12
C PHE A 38 0.12 10.48 37.44
N PRO A 39 0.13 9.18 37.84
CA PRO A 39 1.00 8.18 37.24
C PRO A 39 0.72 8.06 35.74
N GLN A 40 1.55 8.69 34.91
CA GLN A 40 1.39 8.65 33.44
C GLN A 40 1.75 7.26 32.89
N ASP A 41 2.51 6.48 33.65
CA ASP A 41 3.00 5.16 33.25
C ASP A 41 1.90 4.10 33.17
N GLU A 42 0.82 4.24 33.94
CA GLU A 42 -0.30 3.28 33.90
C GLU A 42 -1.30 3.55 32.75
N LEU A 43 -1.30 4.77 32.19
CA LEU A 43 -2.10 5.14 31.02
C LEU A 43 -1.33 4.96 29.70
N ALA A 44 -0.03 4.73 29.76
CA ALA A 44 0.77 4.43 28.60
C ALA A 44 0.49 2.98 28.18
N SER A 45 -0.50 2.79 27.28
CA SER A 45 -0.62 1.54 26.51
C SER A 45 0.79 1.11 26.09
N PRO A 46 1.24 -0.11 26.42
CA PRO A 46 2.59 -0.54 26.13
C PRO A 46 2.85 -0.32 24.65
N ARG A 47 3.74 0.65 24.35
CA ARG A 47 4.12 0.91 22.96
C ARG A 47 4.73 -0.39 22.45
N PRO A 48 4.26 -0.94 21.31
CA PRO A 48 4.79 -2.19 20.81
C PRO A 48 6.31 -2.05 20.68
N PRO A 49 7.09 -3.08 21.06
CA PRO A 49 8.53 -3.01 21.03
C PRO A 49 9.00 -2.60 19.62
N ARG A 50 9.94 -1.66 19.55
CA ARG A 50 10.52 -1.21 18.28
C ARG A 50 11.33 -2.36 17.69
N MET A 51 10.72 -3.12 16.77
CA MET A 51 11.41 -4.18 16.03
C MET A 51 12.52 -3.61 15.14
N ASN A 52 13.65 -4.29 15.09
CA ASN A 52 14.69 -3.94 14.12
C ASN A 52 14.19 -4.16 12.68
N LYS A 53 14.73 -3.40 11.72
CA LYS A 53 14.38 -3.56 10.29
C LYS A 53 14.58 -5.01 9.81
N LYS A 54 15.65 -5.68 10.27
CA LYS A 54 15.96 -7.07 9.93
C LYS A 54 14.93 -8.04 10.51
N GLU A 55 14.58 -7.90 11.79
CA GLU A 55 13.55 -8.68 12.45
C GLU A 55 12.19 -8.50 11.77
N ARG A 56 11.83 -7.26 11.42
CA ARG A 56 10.58 -6.97 10.71
C ARG A 56 10.53 -7.62 9.32
N ILE A 57 11.63 -7.56 8.56
CA ILE A 57 11.72 -8.22 7.24
C ILE A 57 11.66 -9.74 7.41
N HIS A 58 12.36 -10.29 8.40
CA HIS A 58 12.35 -11.72 8.67
C HIS A 58 10.94 -12.20 9.05
N LEU A 59 10.30 -11.56 10.02
CA LEU A 59 8.92 -11.86 10.42
C LEU A 59 7.96 -11.74 9.23
N ALA A 60 8.04 -10.66 8.45
CA ALA A 60 7.21 -10.48 7.26
C ALA A 60 7.45 -11.57 6.20
N SER A 61 8.72 -11.98 5.99
CA SER A 61 9.07 -13.04 5.05
C SER A 61 8.54 -14.41 5.49
N VAL A 62 8.60 -14.70 6.79
CA VAL A 62 8.10 -15.94 7.39
C VAL A 62 6.57 -15.99 7.29
N LEU A 63 5.88 -14.93 7.72
CA LEU A 63 4.42 -14.84 7.66
C LEU A 63 3.90 -14.92 6.22
N THR A 64 4.53 -14.21 5.29
CA THR A 64 4.15 -14.26 3.87
C THR A 64 4.46 -15.63 3.27
N GLY A 65 5.61 -16.22 3.61
CA GLY A 65 6.01 -17.55 3.17
C GLY A 65 5.01 -18.61 3.58
N PHE A 66 4.71 -18.71 4.89
CA PHE A 66 3.71 -19.66 5.38
C PHE A 66 2.31 -19.35 4.82
N GLY A 67 1.90 -18.08 4.81
CA GLY A 67 0.57 -17.67 4.34
C GLY A 67 0.29 -18.01 2.88
N LEU A 68 1.31 -18.04 2.01
CA LEU A 68 1.16 -18.38 0.59
C LEU A 68 1.57 -19.82 0.24
N LEU A 69 2.52 -20.42 0.95
CA LEU A 69 2.93 -21.81 0.69
C LEU A 69 1.85 -22.81 1.09
N ILE A 70 1.13 -22.57 2.20
CA ILE A 70 0.06 -23.46 2.65
C ILE A 70 -1.04 -23.62 1.58
N PRO A 71 -1.65 -22.55 1.02
CA PRO A 71 -2.67 -22.71 -0.01
C PRO A 71 -2.12 -23.33 -1.31
N ILE A 72 -0.85 -23.10 -1.67
CA ILE A 72 -0.20 -23.78 -2.81
C ILE A 72 -0.17 -25.29 -2.56
N LEU A 73 0.30 -25.72 -1.39
CA LEU A 73 0.37 -27.15 -1.04
C LEU A 73 -1.02 -27.78 -0.99
N ILE A 74 -2.01 -27.09 -0.40
CA ILE A 74 -3.39 -27.59 -0.33
C ILE A 74 -3.95 -27.79 -1.75
N THR A 75 -3.85 -26.79 -2.62
CA THR A 75 -4.40 -26.88 -3.98
C THR A 75 -3.72 -27.97 -4.80
N LEU A 76 -2.39 -28.12 -4.70
CA LEU A 76 -1.65 -29.22 -5.34
C LEU A 76 -2.07 -30.58 -4.79
N SER A 77 -2.14 -30.73 -3.45
CA SER A 77 -2.54 -32.00 -2.83
C SER A 77 -3.96 -32.39 -3.21
N VAL A 78 -4.92 -31.47 -3.22
CA VAL A 78 -6.30 -31.75 -3.60
C VAL A 78 -6.39 -32.20 -5.06
N ASP A 79 -5.73 -31.50 -5.98
CA ASP A 79 -5.76 -31.85 -7.40
C ASP A 79 -5.10 -33.21 -7.67
N LEU A 80 -3.96 -33.48 -7.04
CA LEU A 80 -3.29 -34.77 -7.15
C LEU A 80 -4.12 -35.92 -6.57
N ASN A 81 -4.83 -35.71 -5.45
CA ASN A 81 -5.67 -36.74 -4.85
C ASN A 81 -6.95 -37.00 -5.68
N LEU A 82 -7.55 -35.96 -6.26
CA LEU A 82 -8.79 -36.10 -7.03
C LEU A 82 -8.56 -36.59 -8.45
N ASN A 83 -7.54 -36.05 -9.13
CA ASN A 83 -7.33 -36.24 -10.58
C ASN A 83 -6.10 -37.09 -10.91
N GLY A 84 -5.27 -37.45 -9.92
CA GLY A 84 -4.00 -38.19 -10.12
C GLY A 84 -2.94 -37.45 -10.94
N THR A 85 -3.25 -36.23 -11.40
CA THR A 85 -2.46 -35.43 -12.33
C THR A 85 -2.67 -33.94 -12.03
N LEU A 86 -1.78 -33.08 -12.53
CA LEU A 86 -1.91 -31.63 -12.38
C LEU A 86 -2.83 -31.07 -13.46
N THR A 87 -4.06 -30.71 -13.09
CA THR A 87 -5.09 -30.27 -14.05
C THR A 87 -5.55 -28.83 -13.83
N TRP A 88 -5.84 -28.43 -12.59
CA TRP A 88 -6.31 -27.06 -12.27
C TRP A 88 -5.47 -26.39 -11.19
N SER A 89 -4.72 -27.16 -10.41
CA SER A 89 -3.87 -26.64 -9.32
C SER A 89 -2.71 -25.77 -9.82
N TYR A 90 -2.27 -25.93 -11.07
CA TYR A 90 -1.16 -25.12 -11.60
C TYR A 90 -1.52 -23.64 -11.72
N TYR A 91 -2.79 -23.29 -11.99
CA TYR A 91 -3.23 -21.89 -12.07
C TYR A 91 -3.02 -21.12 -10.76
N PRO A 92 -3.63 -21.51 -9.62
CA PRO A 92 -3.42 -20.84 -8.35
C PRO A 92 -1.96 -20.97 -7.88
N SER A 93 -1.30 -22.11 -8.13
CA SER A 93 0.09 -22.33 -7.69
C SER A 93 1.06 -21.34 -8.34
N ILE A 94 0.97 -21.14 -9.65
CA ILE A 94 1.84 -20.22 -10.39
C ILE A 94 1.59 -18.77 -9.95
N ILE A 95 0.32 -18.38 -9.77
CA ILE A 95 -0.04 -17.02 -9.34
C ILE A 95 0.42 -16.74 -7.91
N LEU A 96 0.17 -17.67 -6.98
CA LEU A 96 0.59 -17.52 -5.58
C LEU A 96 2.11 -17.50 -5.44
N ALA A 97 2.83 -18.32 -6.24
CA ALA A 97 4.28 -18.28 -6.31
C ALA A 97 4.79 -16.92 -6.84
N ALA A 98 4.14 -16.35 -7.85
CA ALA A 98 4.47 -15.03 -8.38
C ALA A 98 4.30 -13.94 -7.31
N ILE A 99 3.18 -13.96 -6.57
CA ILE A 99 2.91 -13.02 -5.48
C ILE A 99 3.98 -13.17 -4.39
N LEU A 100 4.31 -14.40 -4.00
CA LEU A 100 5.36 -14.67 -3.02
C LEU A 100 6.69 -14.05 -3.46
N LEU A 101 7.11 -14.27 -4.71
CA LEU A 101 8.34 -13.71 -5.26
C LEU A 101 8.33 -12.18 -5.30
N ILE A 102 7.20 -11.55 -5.68
CA ILE A 102 7.06 -10.09 -5.72
C ILE A 102 7.19 -9.51 -4.30
N VAL A 103 6.49 -10.09 -3.32
CA VAL A 103 6.54 -9.61 -1.93
C VAL A 103 7.93 -9.79 -1.34
N LEU A 104 8.53 -10.97 -1.47
CA LEU A 104 9.88 -11.23 -0.96
C LEU A 104 10.89 -10.27 -1.61
N THR A 105 10.87 -10.12 -2.94
CA THR A 105 11.78 -9.20 -3.64
C THR A 105 11.59 -7.77 -3.16
N SER A 106 10.35 -7.33 -2.94
CA SER A 106 10.06 -5.97 -2.45
C SER A 106 10.58 -5.72 -1.02
N LEU A 107 10.58 -6.76 -0.17
CA LEU A 107 11.12 -6.68 1.18
C LEU A 107 12.66 -6.58 1.20
N TYR A 108 13.34 -7.32 0.32
CA TYR A 108 14.81 -7.35 0.27
C TYR A 108 15.42 -6.20 -0.56
N VAL A 109 14.80 -5.81 -1.69
CA VAL A 109 15.34 -4.83 -2.65
C VAL A 109 14.79 -3.43 -2.40
N THR A 110 15.03 -2.89 -1.20
CA THR A 110 14.56 -1.54 -0.83
C THR A 110 15.45 -0.40 -1.32
N LYS A 111 16.73 -0.66 -1.62
CA LYS A 111 17.75 0.39 -1.87
C LYS A 111 17.75 0.93 -3.30
N TYR A 112 17.28 0.13 -4.27
CA TYR A 112 17.34 0.46 -5.69
C TYR A 112 15.96 0.24 -6.35
N PRO A 113 15.02 1.20 -6.23
CA PRO A 113 13.64 1.00 -6.69
C PRO A 113 13.56 0.80 -8.21
N GLY A 114 14.48 1.38 -8.99
CA GLY A 114 14.56 1.12 -10.43
C GLY A 114 14.87 -0.33 -10.78
N ARG A 115 15.71 -1.02 -9.98
CA ARG A 115 16.04 -2.45 -10.16
C ARG A 115 14.85 -3.33 -9.77
N LEU A 116 14.15 -2.97 -8.69
CA LEU A 116 12.95 -3.68 -8.24
C LEU A 116 11.89 -3.76 -9.35
N ILE A 117 11.67 -2.68 -10.10
CA ILE A 117 10.70 -2.65 -11.21
C ILE A 117 11.04 -3.69 -12.29
N TRP A 118 12.31 -3.79 -12.69
CA TRP A 118 12.73 -4.77 -13.69
C TRP A 118 12.66 -6.22 -13.18
N ILE A 119 12.92 -6.45 -11.89
CA ILE A 119 12.71 -7.79 -11.29
C ILE A 119 11.22 -8.15 -11.27
N ILE A 120 10.35 -7.22 -10.87
CA ILE A 120 8.89 -7.44 -10.89
C ILE A 120 8.39 -7.68 -12.31
N PHE A 121 8.90 -6.94 -13.29
CA PHE A 121 8.64 -7.16 -14.71
C PHE A 121 8.96 -8.61 -15.12
N LEU A 122 10.16 -9.11 -14.78
CA LEU A 122 10.56 -10.48 -15.10
C LEU A 122 9.67 -11.51 -14.43
N ILE A 123 9.27 -11.29 -13.18
CA ILE A 123 8.35 -12.19 -12.46
C ILE A 123 6.99 -12.21 -13.15
N ILE A 124 6.38 -11.04 -13.42
CA ILE A 124 5.05 -10.96 -14.06
C ILE A 124 5.09 -11.56 -15.46
N TRP A 125 6.11 -11.23 -16.25
CA TRP A 125 6.25 -11.78 -17.59
C TRP A 125 6.47 -13.30 -17.55
N GLY A 126 7.35 -13.78 -16.68
CA GLY A 126 7.57 -15.22 -16.49
C GLY A 126 6.31 -15.95 -16.07
N THR A 127 5.49 -15.36 -15.20
CA THR A 127 4.19 -15.90 -14.78
C THR A 127 3.21 -16.00 -15.95
N ILE A 128 3.05 -14.92 -16.74
CA ILE A 128 2.17 -14.93 -17.91
C ILE A 128 2.66 -15.95 -18.94
N PHE A 129 3.98 -16.01 -19.17
CA PHE A 129 4.58 -16.95 -20.11
C PHE A 129 4.36 -18.41 -19.66
N LEU A 130 4.60 -18.74 -18.39
CA LEU A 130 4.35 -20.07 -17.85
C LEU A 130 2.87 -20.47 -17.97
N LEU A 131 1.94 -19.60 -17.57
CA LEU A 131 0.50 -19.84 -17.72
C LEU A 131 0.10 -20.05 -19.19
N SER A 132 0.68 -19.27 -20.09
CA SER A 132 0.43 -19.39 -21.53
C SER A 132 0.99 -20.67 -22.14
N ALA A 133 2.09 -21.20 -21.60
CA ALA A 133 2.69 -22.45 -22.03
C ALA A 133 1.78 -23.64 -21.70
N PHE A 134 1.14 -23.64 -20.52
CA PHE A 134 0.16 -24.67 -20.14
C PHE A 134 -1.15 -24.61 -20.94
N THR A 135 -1.48 -23.44 -21.53
CA THR A 135 -2.73 -23.22 -22.26
C THR A 135 -2.56 -23.18 -23.78
N ASN A 136 -1.36 -23.45 -24.30
CA ASN A 136 -1.00 -23.31 -25.72
C ASN A 136 -1.25 -21.90 -26.30
N LEU A 137 -1.18 -20.86 -25.46
CA LEU A 137 -1.34 -19.44 -25.82
C LEU A 137 0.00 -18.69 -25.82
N SER A 138 1.12 -19.40 -26.00
CA SER A 138 2.47 -18.84 -25.91
C SER A 138 2.73 -17.74 -26.94
N ASP A 139 2.19 -17.86 -28.16
CA ASP A 139 2.29 -16.80 -29.16
C ASP A 139 1.58 -15.51 -28.70
N LEU A 140 0.42 -15.62 -28.06
CA LEU A 140 -0.30 -14.45 -27.52
C LEU A 140 0.47 -13.79 -26.37
N ALA A 141 1.06 -14.60 -25.49
CA ALA A 141 1.88 -14.10 -24.40
C ALA A 141 3.14 -13.38 -24.90
N TRP A 142 3.79 -13.92 -25.94
CA TRP A 142 4.97 -13.29 -26.53
C TRP A 142 4.61 -12.02 -27.30
N SER A 143 3.59 -12.08 -28.13
CA SER A 143 3.24 -10.99 -29.03
C SER A 143 2.50 -9.83 -28.38
N THR A 144 1.69 -10.11 -27.35
CA THR A 144 0.78 -9.14 -26.73
C THR A 144 1.09 -8.99 -25.25
N GLY A 145 1.29 -10.09 -24.53
CA GLY A 145 1.64 -10.05 -23.10
C GLY A 145 2.95 -9.31 -22.82
N PHE A 146 4.03 -9.66 -23.53
CA PHE A 146 5.35 -9.06 -23.33
C PHE A 146 5.34 -7.54 -23.58
N PRO A 147 4.86 -7.00 -24.72
CA PRO A 147 4.85 -5.56 -24.94
C PRO A 147 4.08 -4.77 -23.88
N ILE A 148 2.91 -5.26 -23.46
CA ILE A 148 2.09 -4.57 -22.45
C ILE A 148 2.83 -4.50 -21.12
N VAL A 149 3.37 -5.63 -20.65
CA VAL A 149 4.11 -5.70 -19.37
C VAL A 149 5.40 -4.88 -19.46
N PHE A 150 6.04 -4.84 -20.62
CA PHE A 150 7.23 -4.05 -20.89
C PHE A 150 6.94 -2.53 -20.87
N PHE A 151 5.86 -2.08 -21.50
CA PHE A 151 5.45 -0.67 -21.43
C PHE A 151 5.09 -0.25 -20.00
N ALA A 152 4.42 -1.11 -19.23
CA ALA A 152 4.15 -0.86 -17.81
C ALA A 152 5.46 -0.70 -17.00
N ALA A 153 6.45 -1.56 -17.26
CA ALA A 153 7.75 -1.50 -16.60
C ALA A 153 8.52 -0.22 -16.97
N ILE A 154 8.55 0.17 -18.25
CA ILE A 154 9.19 1.41 -18.71
C ILE A 154 8.53 2.63 -18.07
N CYS A 155 7.19 2.73 -18.14
CA CYS A 155 6.46 3.88 -17.59
C CYS A 155 6.69 4.01 -16.07
N SER A 156 6.67 2.89 -15.36
CA SER A 156 6.97 2.84 -13.92
C SER A 156 8.41 3.24 -13.62
N HIS A 157 9.38 2.73 -14.39
CA HIS A 157 10.80 3.00 -14.21
C HIS A 157 11.13 4.47 -14.44
N LEU A 158 10.60 5.07 -15.52
CA LEU A 158 10.72 6.49 -15.80
C LEU A 158 10.11 7.34 -14.68
N THR A 159 8.91 6.99 -14.21
CA THR A 159 8.25 7.69 -13.10
C THR A 159 9.12 7.68 -11.85
N VAL A 160 9.70 6.53 -11.49
CA VAL A 160 10.57 6.40 -10.32
C VAL A 160 11.89 7.15 -10.49
N ILE A 161 12.53 7.10 -11.66
CA ILE A 161 13.77 7.84 -11.91
C ILE A 161 13.53 9.35 -11.84
N ILE A 162 12.49 9.84 -12.50
CA ILE A 162 12.17 11.28 -12.52
C ILE A 162 11.78 11.74 -11.10
N SER A 163 10.96 10.96 -10.39
CA SER A 163 10.55 11.28 -9.02
C SER A 163 11.69 11.21 -8.00
N SER A 164 12.66 10.31 -8.20
CA SER A 164 13.84 10.20 -7.32
C SER A 164 14.87 11.30 -7.57
N LYS A 165 14.99 11.79 -8.81
CA LYS A 165 15.85 12.94 -9.17
C LYS A 165 15.25 14.30 -8.81
N SER A 166 13.94 14.38 -8.55
CA SER A 166 13.30 15.64 -8.21
C SER A 166 13.71 16.15 -6.82
N LYS A 167 14.20 17.40 -6.76
CA LYS A 167 14.65 18.05 -5.52
C LYS A 167 13.55 18.22 -4.47
N ARG A 168 12.31 18.44 -4.91
CA ARG A 168 11.13 18.56 -4.05
C ARG A 168 10.14 17.48 -4.46
N LYS A 169 9.54 16.81 -3.49
CA LYS A 169 8.51 15.79 -3.72
C LYS A 169 7.17 16.36 -3.26
N GLY A 170 6.14 16.22 -4.09
CA GLY A 170 4.80 16.71 -3.83
C GLY A 170 3.93 16.49 -5.06
N ALA A 171 3.21 17.54 -5.50
CA ALA A 171 2.32 17.49 -6.66
C ALA A 171 3.00 17.06 -7.98
N ASN A 172 4.32 17.23 -8.12
CA ASN A 172 5.06 16.74 -9.27
C ASN A 172 5.10 15.20 -9.40
N VAL A 173 5.17 14.46 -8.29
CA VAL A 173 5.13 12.99 -8.32
C VAL A 173 3.79 12.51 -8.85
N ALA A 174 2.69 13.11 -8.39
CA ALA A 174 1.36 12.84 -8.89
C ALA A 174 1.25 13.16 -10.39
N ALA A 175 1.81 14.28 -10.84
CA ALA A 175 1.83 14.62 -12.26
C ALA A 175 2.59 13.60 -13.11
N PHE A 176 3.76 13.13 -12.67
CA PHE A 176 4.51 12.09 -13.39
C PHE A 176 3.74 10.77 -13.50
N ILE A 177 3.03 10.39 -12.43
CA ILE A 177 2.16 9.21 -12.44
C ILE A 177 1.03 9.37 -13.46
N ILE A 178 0.36 10.52 -13.49
CA ILE A 178 -0.73 10.79 -14.45
C ILE A 178 -0.23 10.74 -15.90
N ILE A 179 0.95 11.33 -16.17
CA ILE A 179 1.59 11.26 -17.49
C ILE A 179 1.88 9.81 -17.87
N ALA A 180 2.46 9.04 -16.95
CA ALA A 180 2.81 7.64 -17.17
C ALA A 180 1.57 6.77 -17.43
N ILE A 181 0.45 7.00 -16.74
CA ILE A 181 -0.81 6.30 -16.98
C ILE A 181 -1.34 6.60 -18.38
N GLY A 182 -1.40 7.88 -18.78
CA GLY A 182 -1.87 8.26 -20.11
C GLY A 182 -1.02 7.64 -21.23
N LEU A 183 0.30 7.67 -21.08
CA LEU A 183 1.24 7.05 -22.03
C LEU A 183 1.09 5.53 -22.05
N PHE A 184 0.96 4.87 -20.91
CA PHE A 184 0.77 3.42 -20.83
C PHE A 184 -0.51 2.98 -21.55
N CYS A 185 -1.63 3.67 -21.32
CA CYS A 185 -2.89 3.39 -21.99
C CYS A 185 -2.77 3.56 -23.51
N PHE A 186 -2.14 4.64 -23.96
CA PHE A 186 -1.91 4.91 -25.39
C PHE A 186 -1.04 3.83 -26.05
N LEU A 187 0.10 3.49 -25.46
CA LEU A 187 1.02 2.50 -26.01
C LEU A 187 0.38 1.10 -26.07
N SER A 188 -0.35 0.72 -25.03
CA SER A 188 -1.04 -0.58 -24.98
C SER A 188 -2.14 -0.67 -26.02
N ASP A 189 -2.96 0.37 -26.18
CA ASP A 189 -4.03 0.40 -27.17
C ASP A 189 -3.50 0.48 -28.61
N LEU A 190 -2.37 1.16 -28.84
CA LEU A 190 -1.71 1.19 -30.15
C LEU A 190 -1.25 -0.22 -30.55
N GLN A 191 -0.61 -0.95 -29.62
CA GLN A 191 -0.18 -2.33 -29.84
C GLN A 191 -1.36 -3.25 -30.10
N LEU A 192 -2.41 -3.15 -29.29
CA LEU A 192 -3.63 -3.95 -29.45
C LEU A 192 -4.34 -3.63 -30.78
N SER A 193 -4.42 -2.36 -31.16
CA SER A 193 -5.04 -1.93 -32.42
C SER A 193 -4.28 -2.43 -33.64
N PHE A 194 -2.94 -2.40 -33.60
CA PHE A 194 -2.12 -2.97 -34.65
C PHE A 194 -2.37 -4.48 -34.80
N ARG A 195 -2.45 -5.22 -33.69
CA ARG A 195 -2.66 -6.67 -33.69
C ARG A 195 -4.07 -7.09 -34.10
N LEU A 196 -5.09 -6.40 -33.60
CA LEU A 196 -6.49 -6.78 -33.82
C LEU A 196 -7.07 -6.23 -35.13
N LYS A 197 -6.63 -5.04 -35.55
CA LYS A 197 -7.22 -4.31 -36.71
C LYS A 197 -6.25 -4.15 -37.88
N GLY A 198 -4.98 -4.51 -37.72
CA GLY A 198 -3.94 -4.31 -38.74
C GLY A 198 -3.59 -2.84 -39.01
N LYS A 199 -4.09 -1.90 -38.20
CA LYS A 199 -3.90 -0.46 -38.36
C LYS A 199 -3.48 0.18 -37.05
N MET A 200 -2.53 1.11 -37.11
CA MET A 200 -2.09 1.92 -35.97
C MET A 200 -3.08 3.07 -35.72
N ALA A 201 -4.29 2.73 -35.32
CA ALA A 201 -5.36 3.67 -35.04
C ALA A 201 -5.80 3.51 -33.57
N PRO A 202 -5.23 4.30 -32.63
CA PRO A 202 -5.64 4.26 -31.23
C PRO A 202 -7.11 4.70 -31.10
N GLY A 203 -7.86 4.00 -30.26
CA GLY A 203 -9.27 4.31 -30.00
C GLY A 203 -9.41 5.32 -28.86
N TRP A 204 -10.09 4.91 -27.79
CA TRP A 204 -10.36 5.75 -26.62
C TRP A 204 -9.11 6.16 -25.84
N SER A 205 -7.99 5.47 -26.02
CA SER A 205 -6.73 5.81 -25.33
C SER A 205 -6.20 7.19 -25.72
N PHE A 206 -6.49 7.67 -26.94
CA PHE A 206 -6.11 9.01 -27.37
C PHE A 206 -6.84 10.09 -26.56
N ILE A 207 -8.13 9.87 -26.26
CA ILE A 207 -8.94 10.76 -25.42
C ILE A 207 -8.40 10.75 -23.99
N VAL A 208 -8.03 9.58 -23.46
CA VAL A 208 -7.42 9.45 -22.13
C VAL A 208 -6.09 10.22 -22.07
N LEU A 209 -5.25 10.12 -23.11
CA LEU A 209 -4.00 10.87 -23.18
C LEU A 209 -4.30 12.38 -23.21
N ALA A 210 -5.21 12.83 -24.08
CA ALA A 210 -5.58 14.23 -24.20
C ALA A 210 -6.19 14.82 -22.91
N ALA A 211 -6.91 14.02 -22.11
CA ALA A 211 -7.48 14.44 -20.84
C ALA A 211 -6.46 14.46 -19.69
N THR A 212 -5.54 13.49 -19.66
CA THR A 212 -4.55 13.36 -18.57
C THR A 212 -3.41 14.37 -18.67
N GLN A 213 -2.97 14.73 -19.90
CA GLN A 213 -1.83 15.65 -20.07
C GLN A 213 -2.08 17.06 -19.50
N PRO A 214 -3.22 17.74 -19.76
CA PRO A 214 -3.47 19.07 -19.19
C PRO A 214 -3.48 19.06 -17.66
N VAL A 215 -4.10 18.05 -17.04
CA VAL A 215 -4.15 17.91 -15.58
C VAL A 215 -2.74 17.77 -15.01
N ALA A 216 -1.90 16.92 -15.61
CA ALA A 216 -0.52 16.76 -15.16
C ALA A 216 0.31 18.04 -15.35
N LEU A 217 0.14 18.75 -16.48
CA LEU A 217 0.83 20.01 -16.74
C LEU A 217 0.45 21.10 -15.74
N ILE A 218 -0.82 21.22 -15.37
CA ILE A 218 -1.28 22.16 -14.35
C ILE A 218 -0.65 21.82 -12.99
N LEU A 219 -0.60 20.54 -12.61
CA LEU A 219 0.03 20.11 -11.35
C LEU A 219 1.53 20.44 -11.33
N LEU A 220 2.25 20.22 -12.44
CA LEU A 220 3.66 20.61 -12.55
C LEU A 220 3.82 22.12 -12.47
N TYR A 221 2.97 22.88 -13.16
CA TYR A 221 2.98 24.34 -13.13
C TYR A 221 2.79 24.87 -11.72
N LEU A 222 1.78 24.40 -10.99
CA LEU A 222 1.51 24.80 -9.60
C LEU A 222 2.66 24.42 -8.66
N HIS A 223 3.28 23.25 -8.87
CA HIS A 223 4.39 22.79 -8.06
C HIS A 223 5.63 23.69 -8.22
N TYR A 224 6.02 24.01 -9.45
CA TYR A 224 7.21 24.83 -9.72
C TYR A 224 6.95 26.34 -9.57
N ARG A 225 5.72 26.83 -9.74
CA ARG A 225 5.38 28.26 -9.57
C ARG A 225 5.45 28.72 -8.11
N LYS A 226 5.15 27.85 -7.13
CA LYS A 226 5.20 28.20 -5.69
C LYS A 226 6.58 28.66 -5.22
N ASP A 227 7.65 28.43 -5.99
CA ASP A 227 9.01 28.85 -5.62
C ASP A 227 9.27 30.36 -5.75
N LYS A 228 8.43 31.11 -6.49
CA LYS A 228 8.59 32.57 -6.65
C LYS A 228 7.77 33.40 -5.65
N GLY A 229 7.04 32.76 -4.74
CA GLY A 229 5.98 33.39 -3.92
C GLY A 229 6.26 33.57 -2.43
N SER A 230 7.51 33.45 -1.94
CA SER A 230 7.81 33.68 -0.51
C SER A 230 7.66 35.15 -0.07
N LYS A 231 7.20 36.05 -0.95
CA LYS A 231 6.78 37.41 -0.57
C LYS A 231 5.43 37.45 0.18
N LEU A 232 4.67 36.35 0.26
CA LEU A 232 3.44 36.32 1.07
C LEU A 232 3.73 36.47 2.58
N LYS A 233 4.90 36.03 3.05
CA LYS A 233 5.34 36.27 4.43
C LYS A 233 5.64 37.75 4.73
N LYS A 234 5.73 38.60 3.70
CA LYS A 234 5.88 40.06 3.83
C LYS A 234 4.53 40.79 3.94
N TYR A 235 3.43 40.14 3.57
CA TYR A 235 2.07 40.71 3.62
C TYR A 235 1.22 40.14 4.76
N PHE A 236 1.49 38.91 5.20
CA PHE A 236 0.92 38.37 6.41
C PHE A 236 1.94 38.51 7.54
N HIS A 237 1.71 39.49 8.43
CA HIS A 237 2.43 39.64 9.69
C HIS A 237 2.09 38.47 10.63
N ILE A 238 2.70 37.30 10.38
CA ILE A 238 2.73 36.14 11.29
C ILE A 238 4.18 35.72 11.45
#